data_AF-A0A7W9PDA2-F1
#
_entry.id   AF-A0A7W9PDA2-F1
#
_cell.length_a   1.000
_cell.length_b   1.000
_cell.length_c   1.000
_cell.angle_alpha   90.00
_cell.angle_beta   90.00
_cell.angle_gamma   90.00
#
_symmetry.space_group_name_H-M   'P 1'
#
loop_
_entity.id
_entity.type
_entity.pdbx_description
1 polymer ?
#
loop_
_entity_poly.entity_id
_entity_poly.type
_entity_poly.pdbx_seq_one_letter_code
_entity_poly.pdbx_strand_id
1 'polypeptide(L)'
;MPNRVQLTHDQNWNHDERTVVVAAPGRWANPFRAGAHPGATRETVTRQFREWLLHSDDHDAAAMRTALPELRGKDLACWCVPGDPCHGDVLLALANAEEVPGN
;
A
#
# COMPACT_ATOMS: atom_id res chain seq x y z
N MET A 1 7.17 13.33 8.04
CA MET A 1 7.31 11.92 7.65
C MET A 1 5.92 11.43 7.26
N PRO A 2 5.75 10.75 6.13
CA PRO A 2 4.45 10.22 5.70
C PRO A 2 4.01 9.05 6.60
N ASN A 3 2.72 8.95 6.85
CA ASN A 3 2.12 8.00 7.78
C ASN A 3 0.99 7.18 7.14
N ARG A 4 0.70 6.03 7.74
CA ARG A 4 -0.49 5.25 7.44
C ARG A 4 -1.68 5.82 8.21
N VAL A 5 -2.77 6.08 7.51
CA VAL A 5 -4.04 6.53 8.08
C VAL A 5 -5.07 5.41 7.93
N GLN A 6 -5.84 5.14 8.98
CA GLN A 6 -6.98 4.23 8.87
C GLN A 6 -8.19 4.98 8.31
N LEU A 7 -8.79 4.47 7.24
CA LEU A 7 -10.07 4.94 6.76
C LEU A 7 -11.17 4.63 7.78
N THR A 8 -12.11 5.56 7.90
CA THR A 8 -13.30 5.38 8.73
C THR A 8 -14.55 5.64 7.88
N HIS A 9 -15.70 5.13 8.33
CA HIS A 9 -16.99 5.45 7.72
C HIS A 9 -17.53 6.82 8.16
N ASP A 10 -16.75 7.62 8.91
CA ASP A 10 -17.15 8.96 9.30
C ASP A 10 -17.25 9.85 8.06
N GLN A 11 -18.47 10.34 7.79
CA GLN A 11 -18.73 11.23 6.68
C GLN A 11 -18.06 12.60 6.84
N ASN A 12 -17.61 12.93 8.06
CA ASN A 12 -16.83 14.13 8.36
C ASN A 12 -15.32 13.89 8.29
N TRP A 13 -14.88 12.73 7.77
CA TRP A 13 -13.45 12.48 7.60
C TRP A 13 -12.84 13.53 6.65
N ASN A 14 -12.09 14.45 7.24
CA ASN A 14 -11.38 15.49 6.53
C ASN A 14 -10.07 14.91 5.99
N HIS A 15 -10.04 14.63 4.69
CA HIS A 15 -8.81 14.22 4.05
C HIS A 15 -7.94 15.48 3.87
N ASP A 16 -6.76 15.49 4.48
CA ASP A 16 -5.69 16.40 4.04
C ASP A 16 -5.44 16.11 2.55
N GLU A 17 -5.29 17.15 1.71
CA GLU A 17 -4.97 17.04 0.28
C GLU A 17 -3.75 16.16 0.01
N ARG A 18 -2.88 15.98 1.02
CA ARG A 18 -1.70 15.12 0.98
C ARG A 18 -1.98 13.63 1.25
N THR A 19 -3.22 13.24 1.57
CA THR A 19 -3.59 11.85 1.86
C THR A 19 -4.11 11.14 0.62
N VAL A 20 -3.50 10.01 0.25
CA VAL A 20 -3.93 9.17 -0.87
C VAL A 20 -4.67 7.94 -0.37
N VAL A 21 -5.88 7.72 -0.87
CA VAL A 21 -6.62 6.47 -0.63
C VAL A 21 -5.99 5.33 -1.42
N VAL A 22 -5.54 4.30 -0.71
CA VAL A 22 -4.92 3.10 -1.31
C VAL A 22 -5.80 1.85 -1.17
N ALA A 23 -7.06 2.01 -0.78
CA ALA A 23 -8.02 0.92 -0.69
C ALA A 23 -8.60 0.54 -2.08
N ALA A 24 -9.11 -0.68 -2.18
CA ALA A 24 -9.86 -1.13 -3.35
C ALA A 24 -11.12 -0.26 -3.57
N PRO A 25 -11.56 -0.03 -4.84
CA PRO A 25 -11.02 -0.59 -6.08
C PRO A 25 -9.88 0.23 -6.72
N GLY A 26 -9.15 1.07 -5.97
CA GLY A 26 -8.09 1.93 -6.53
C GLY A 26 -6.84 1.18 -6.99
N ARG A 27 -6.04 1.83 -7.86
CA ARG A 27 -4.80 1.26 -8.43
C ARG A 27 -3.75 0.82 -7.40
N TRP A 28 -3.83 1.33 -6.17
CA TRP A 28 -2.89 1.04 -5.08
C TRP A 28 -3.36 -0.09 -4.16
N ALA A 29 -4.51 -0.70 -4.47
CA ALA A 29 -5.08 -1.74 -3.65
C ALA A 29 -4.21 -3.01 -3.67
N ASN A 30 -4.22 -3.73 -2.55
CA ASN A 30 -3.67 -5.08 -2.51
C ASN A 30 -4.58 -6.04 -3.30
N PRO A 31 -4.08 -6.71 -4.36
CA PRO A 31 -4.86 -7.71 -5.10
C PRO A 31 -5.10 -9.00 -4.28
N PHE A 32 -4.31 -9.23 -3.23
CA PHE A 32 -4.42 -10.39 -2.34
C PHE A 32 -5.32 -10.08 -1.15
N ARG A 33 -6.27 -10.98 -0.86
CA ARG A 33 -7.28 -10.79 0.20
C ARG A 33 -7.04 -11.76 1.36
N ALA A 34 -6.95 -11.22 2.57
CA ALA A 34 -6.94 -12.04 3.77
C ALA A 34 -8.24 -12.85 3.88
N GLY A 35 -8.14 -14.13 4.25
CA GLY A 35 -9.27 -15.05 4.33
C GLY A 35 -9.75 -15.63 3.00
N ALA A 36 -9.10 -15.32 1.86
CA ALA A 36 -9.50 -15.87 0.56
C ALA A 36 -9.32 -17.39 0.46
N HIS A 37 -8.37 -17.96 1.20
CA HIS A 37 -8.12 -19.40 1.30
C HIS A 37 -7.42 -19.73 2.64
N PRO A 38 -7.36 -21.00 3.07
CA PRO A 38 -6.60 -21.39 4.25
C PRO A 38 -5.16 -20.84 4.20
N GLY A 39 -4.71 -20.23 5.30
CA GLY A 39 -3.38 -19.62 5.40
C GLY A 39 -3.24 -18.20 4.82
N ALA A 40 -4.27 -17.63 4.18
CA ALA A 40 -4.25 -16.23 3.73
C ALA A 40 -4.44 -15.25 4.90
N THR A 41 -3.46 -15.19 5.81
CA THR A 41 -3.46 -14.21 6.91
C THR A 41 -3.08 -12.81 6.42
N ARG A 42 -3.33 -11.77 7.23
CA ARG A 42 -2.89 -10.39 6.90
C ARG A 42 -1.40 -10.29 6.66
N GLU A 43 -0.61 -10.98 7.48
CA GLU A 43 0.83 -11.06 7.33
C GLU A 43 1.21 -11.71 5.99
N THR A 44 0.60 -12.86 5.68
CA THR A 44 0.88 -13.60 4.44
C THR A 44 0.53 -12.78 3.21
N VAL A 45 -0.64 -12.15 3.15
CA VAL A 45 -1.05 -11.35 1.98
C VAL A 45 -0.31 -10.02 1.88
N THR A 46 0.14 -9.44 3.00
CA THR A 46 0.99 -8.23 2.99
C THR A 46 2.40 -8.57 2.47
N ARG A 47 2.97 -9.69 2.92
CA ARG A 47 4.24 -10.21 2.38
C ARG A 47 4.11 -10.54 0.90
N GLN A 48 3.06 -11.25 0.52
CA GLN A 48 2.79 -11.61 -0.88
C GLN A 48 2.65 -10.36 -1.76
N PHE A 49 1.95 -9.33 -1.27
CA PHE A 49 1.85 -8.05 -1.95
C PHE A 49 3.21 -7.40 -2.20
N ARG A 50 4.09 -7.37 -1.19
CA ARG A 50 5.45 -6.85 -1.34
C ARG A 50 6.24 -7.61 -2.40
N GLU A 51 6.25 -8.94 -2.33
CA GLU A 51 6.98 -9.79 -3.27
C GLU A 51 6.46 -9.64 -4.69
N TRP A 52 5.13 -9.66 -4.86
CA TRP A 52 4.49 -9.42 -6.15
C TRP A 52 4.85 -8.04 -6.72
N LEU A 53 4.76 -7.00 -5.88
CA LEU A 53 5.08 -5.65 -6.31
C LEU A 53 6.55 -5.50 -6.68
N LEU A 54 7.49 -6.16 -6.01
CA LEU A 54 8.92 -6.04 -6.30
C LEU A 54 9.41 -6.92 -7.45
N HIS A 55 8.86 -8.13 -7.59
CA HIS A 55 9.49 -9.20 -8.38
C HIS A 55 8.59 -9.80 -9.46
N SER A 56 7.30 -9.45 -9.51
CA SER A 56 6.41 -9.98 -10.53
C SER A 56 6.54 -9.23 -11.87
N ASP A 57 6.47 -9.98 -12.97
CA ASP A 57 6.30 -9.47 -14.34
C ASP A 57 4.82 -9.16 -14.68
N ASP A 58 3.92 -9.26 -13.70
CA ASP A 58 2.52 -8.88 -13.85
C ASP A 58 2.40 -7.40 -14.27
N HIS A 59 1.49 -7.13 -15.20
CA HIS A 59 1.29 -5.81 -15.78
C HIS A 59 0.90 -4.76 -14.72
N ASP A 60 0.02 -5.13 -13.78
CA ASP A 60 -0.44 -4.20 -12.74
C ASP A 60 0.66 -3.96 -11.71
N ALA A 61 1.48 -4.97 -11.40
CA ALA A 61 2.67 -4.80 -10.57
C ALA A 61 3.66 -3.81 -11.20
N ALA A 62 3.94 -3.97 -12.50
CA ALA A 62 4.85 -3.09 -13.24
C ALA A 62 4.35 -1.65 -13.32
N ALA A 63 3.06 -1.46 -13.59
CA ALA A 63 2.42 -0.15 -13.60
C ALA A 63 2.46 0.50 -12.22
N MET A 64 2.16 -0.26 -11.16
CA MET A 64 2.21 0.22 -9.78
C MET A 64 3.63 0.62 -9.36
N ARG A 65 4.66 -0.20 -9.68
CA ARG A 65 6.07 0.13 -9.43
C ARG A 65 6.47 1.45 -10.09
N THR A 66 6.10 1.62 -11.36
CA THR A 66 6.43 2.83 -12.13
C THR A 66 5.81 4.09 -11.51
N ALA A 67 4.61 3.95 -10.95
CA ALA A 67 3.90 5.06 -10.31
C ALA A 67 4.32 5.35 -8.87
N LEU A 68 5.10 4.48 -8.20
CA LEU A 68 5.47 4.64 -6.77
C LEU A 68 5.98 6.04 -6.37
N PRO A 69 6.78 6.76 -7.21
CA PRO A 69 7.21 8.12 -6.89
C PRO A 69 6.06 9.10 -6.61
N GLU A 70 4.86 8.85 -7.16
CA GLU A 70 3.68 9.68 -6.91
C GLU A 70 3.19 9.65 -5.45
N LEU A 71 3.58 8.64 -4.67
CA LEU A 71 3.24 8.48 -3.26
C LEU A 71 4.29 9.08 -2.31
N ARG A 72 5.44 9.53 -2.83
CA ARG A 72 6.52 10.07 -2.01
C ARG A 72 6.04 11.28 -1.21
N GLY A 73 6.29 11.27 0.10
CA GLY A 73 5.87 12.33 1.02
C GLY A 73 4.36 12.44 1.29
N LYS A 74 3.54 11.52 0.78
CA LYS A 74 2.07 11.48 0.99
C LYS A 74 1.68 10.51 2.10
N ASP A 75 0.66 10.87 2.86
CA ASP A 75 0.03 9.95 3.81
C ASP A 75 -0.84 8.94 3.05
N LEU A 76 -0.90 7.68 3.48
CA LEU A 76 -1.64 6.62 2.78
C LEU A 76 -2.79 6.09 3.61
N ALA A 77 -4.01 6.11 3.06
CA ALA A 77 -5.22 5.68 3.75
C ALA A 77 -5.70 4.29 3.31
N CYS A 78 -5.75 3.33 4.25
CA CYS A 78 -6.28 1.97 4.07
C CYS A 78 -7.34 1.63 5.13
N TRP A 79 -8.20 0.64 4.90
CA TRP A 79 -9.17 0.17 5.91
C TRP A 79 -8.55 -0.70 7.02
N CYS A 80 -7.27 -1.05 6.90
CA CYS A 80 -6.61 -1.94 7.86
C CYS A 80 -6.43 -1.29 9.23
N VAL A 81 -6.69 -2.09 10.28
CA VAL A 81 -6.58 -1.67 11.67
C VAL A 81 -5.13 -1.32 12.02
N PRO A 82 -4.85 -0.18 12.70
CA PRO A 82 -3.55 0.16 13.29
C PRO A 82 -2.90 -1.02 14.01
N GLY A 83 -1.61 -1.25 13.76
CA GLY A 83 -0.85 -2.36 14.35
C GLY A 83 -0.87 -3.67 13.56
N ASP A 84 -1.89 -3.91 12.74
CA ASP A 84 -1.89 -5.06 11.82
C ASP A 84 -0.99 -4.78 10.59
N PRO A 85 -0.42 -5.84 9.97
CA PRO A 85 0.22 -5.71 8.65
C PRO A 85 -0.75 -5.08 7.63
N CYS A 86 -0.40 -3.92 7.04
CA CYS A 86 -1.15 -3.28 5.95
C CYS A 86 -0.26 -3.15 4.70
N HIS A 87 -0.89 -3.23 3.52
CA HIS A 87 -0.23 -2.93 2.24
C HIS A 87 0.20 -1.47 2.14
N GLY A 88 -0.47 -0.55 2.85
CA GLY A 88 -0.08 0.84 2.98
C GLY A 88 1.34 1.01 3.56
N ASP A 89 1.76 0.16 4.51
CA ASP A 89 3.12 0.22 5.05
C ASP A 89 4.16 -0.20 4.00
N VAL A 90 3.82 -1.20 3.18
CA VAL A 90 4.66 -1.62 2.06
C VAL A 90 4.83 -0.47 1.05
N LEU A 91 3.74 0.18 0.66
CA LEU A 91 3.78 1.31 -0.26
C LEU A 91 4.55 2.50 0.32
N LEU A 92 4.36 2.83 1.60
CA LEU A 92 5.12 3.88 2.29
C LEU A 92 6.61 3.59 2.27
N ALA A 93 7.01 2.37 2.61
CA ALA A 93 8.41 1.96 2.63
C ALA A 93 9.05 2.04 1.23
N LEU A 94 8.34 1.57 0.20
CA LEU A 94 8.87 1.55 -1.17
C LEU A 94 8.91 2.94 -1.82
N ALA A 95 7.88 3.78 -1.61
CA ALA A 95 7.83 5.12 -2.20
C ALA A 95 8.84 6.11 -1.58
N ASN A 96 9.24 5.85 -0.33
CA ASN A 96 10.14 6.71 0.44
C ASN A 96 11.52 6.08 0.71
N ALA A 97 11.82 4.89 0.15
CA ALA A 97 13.18 4.40 0.12
C ALA A 97 14.01 5.37 -0.74
N GLU A 98 15.11 5.89 -0.19
CA GLU A 98 16.07 6.65 -0.98
C GLU A 98 16.62 5.71 -2.05
N GLU A 99 16.57 6.13 -3.31
CA GLU A 99 17.28 5.43 -4.39
C GLU A 99 18.73 5.33 -3.95
N VAL A 100 19.20 4.11 -3.67
CA VAL A 100 20.63 3.87 -3.52
C VAL A 100 21.26 4.35 -4.84
N PRO A 101 22.14 5.36 -4.84
CA PRO A 101 22.81 5.76 -6.07
C PRO A 101 23.56 4.54 -6.58
N GLY A 102 23.18 4.06 -7.76
CA GLY A 102 23.92 2.99 -8.44
C GLY A 102 25.38 3.40 -8.58
N ASN A 103 26.27 2.54 -8.08
CA ASN A 103 27.71 2.61 -8.26
C ASN A 103 28.10 2.26 -9.70
#